data_AF-A0A7G4A1S5-F1
#
_entry.id   AF-A0A7G4A1S5-F1
#
_cell.length_a   1.000
_cell.length_b   1.000
_cell.length_c   1.000
_cell.angle_alpha   90.00
_cell.angle_beta   90.00
_cell.angle_gamma   90.00
#
_symmetry.space_group_name_H-M   'P 1'
#
loop_
_entity.id
_entity.type
_entity.pdbx_description
1 polymer ?
#
loop_
_entity_poly.entity_id
_entity_poly.type
_entity_poly.pdbx_seq_one_letter_code
_entity_poly.pdbx_strand_id
1 'polypeptide(L)'
;MIRFSTQLDKEFFSSPPDPAHIFYAGKTAVNCEADSFSVNSLSTFNQLLAREEETIFRFLVDTAGKLWFAFETRPHNKAPKHFQMTGDPLETACCLTAGNIKFKDKAGAVLKNISHRSGDFHPSFLSLRWLMAILLLNEELLPFKLPKLIVIKEIKNKKIYKHIWRLKRIKKWLDSFRHNETLINQLRQANLSSKTVHYEATSCIAEPNFTLLAGKEHKEPCTT
;
A
#
# COMPACT_ATOMS: atom_id res chain seq x y z
N MET A 1 28.19 12.70 3.86
CA MET A 1 27.94 12.91 2.42
C MET A 1 26.85 11.93 1.97
N ILE A 2 25.60 12.38 1.83
CA ILE A 2 24.46 11.49 1.50
C ILE A 2 24.51 11.20 0.00
N ARG A 3 24.99 10.01 -0.40
CA ARG A 3 24.80 9.50 -1.77
C ARG A 3 23.31 9.25 -1.96
N PHE A 4 22.57 10.25 -2.42
CA PHE A 4 21.22 10.04 -2.95
C PHE A 4 21.32 9.04 -4.10
N SER A 5 20.46 8.03 -4.08
CA SER A 5 20.41 6.96 -5.07
C SER A 5 19.97 7.50 -6.44
N THR A 6 20.90 8.10 -7.17
CA THR A 6 20.69 8.55 -8.57
C THR A 6 20.29 7.38 -9.47
N GLN A 7 20.61 6.15 -9.08
CA GLN A 7 20.23 4.93 -9.79
C GLN A 7 18.74 4.62 -9.64
N LEU A 8 18.19 4.66 -8.43
CA LEU A 8 16.77 4.36 -8.19
C LEU A 8 15.84 5.44 -8.80
N ASP A 9 16.29 6.69 -8.79
CA ASP A 9 15.62 7.79 -9.49
C ASP A 9 15.57 7.54 -11.01
N LYS A 10 16.70 7.18 -11.63
CA LYS A 10 16.73 6.82 -13.05
C LYS A 10 15.85 5.62 -13.35
N GLU A 11 15.93 4.58 -12.52
CA GLU A 11 15.14 3.36 -12.65
C GLU A 11 13.65 3.69 -12.54
N PHE A 12 13.20 4.40 -11.51
CA PHE A 12 11.78 4.76 -11.35
C PHE A 12 11.21 5.43 -12.60
N PHE A 13 11.97 6.35 -13.21
CA PHE A 13 11.53 7.10 -14.38
C PHE A 13 11.87 6.45 -15.73
N SER A 14 12.47 5.25 -15.77
CA SER A 14 12.87 4.59 -17.03
C SER A 14 11.75 3.79 -17.69
N SER A 15 10.67 3.47 -16.98
CA SER A 15 9.58 2.64 -17.50
C SER A 15 8.21 3.07 -16.96
N PRO A 16 7.11 2.72 -17.66
CA PRO A 16 5.77 2.82 -17.10
C PRO A 16 5.56 1.86 -15.89
N PRO A 17 4.42 1.99 -15.18
CA PRO A 17 3.92 0.92 -14.31
C PRO A 17 3.80 -0.41 -15.08
N ASP A 18 4.19 -1.51 -14.42
CA ASP A 18 4.17 -2.85 -15.00
C ASP A 18 2.97 -3.65 -14.42
N PRO A 19 1.99 -4.07 -15.23
CA PRO A 19 0.85 -4.86 -14.78
C PRO A 19 1.20 -6.32 -14.48
N ALA A 20 2.35 -6.83 -14.96
CA ALA A 20 2.77 -8.20 -14.68
C ALA A 20 3.30 -8.38 -13.24
N HIS A 21 3.66 -7.27 -12.58
CA HIS A 21 4.22 -7.31 -11.23
C HIS A 21 3.12 -7.23 -10.17
N ILE A 22 2.62 -8.38 -9.75
CA ILE A 22 1.57 -8.53 -8.73
C ILE A 22 2.18 -8.89 -7.37
N PHE A 23 1.70 -8.25 -6.31
CA PHE A 23 2.09 -8.54 -4.93
C PHE A 23 0.95 -9.28 -4.22
N TYR A 24 1.24 -10.48 -3.72
CA TYR A 24 0.32 -11.27 -2.91
C TYR A 24 0.53 -10.96 -1.43
N ALA A 25 -0.55 -10.99 -0.64
CA ALA A 25 -0.42 -10.86 0.79
C ALA A 25 0.35 -12.08 1.34
N GLY A 26 1.30 -11.82 2.24
CA GLY A 26 2.06 -12.89 2.87
C GLY A 26 1.19 -13.79 3.76
N LYS A 27 1.66 -15.00 4.04
CA LYS A 27 0.99 -15.97 4.94
C LYS A 27 1.12 -15.64 6.43
N THR A 28 1.54 -14.43 6.78
CA THR A 28 1.67 -14.06 8.19
C THR A 28 0.26 -14.01 8.78
N ALA A 29 -0.08 -14.96 9.65
CA ALA A 29 -1.34 -14.97 10.37
C ALA A 29 -1.50 -13.64 11.10
N VAL A 30 -2.41 -12.80 10.62
CA VAL A 30 -2.74 -11.56 11.29
C VAL A 30 -4.15 -11.74 11.82
N ASN A 31 -4.32 -11.78 13.15
CA ASN A 31 -5.64 -11.82 13.77
C ASN A 31 -6.53 -10.77 13.10
N CYS A 32 -7.58 -11.24 12.45
CA CYS A 32 -8.63 -10.42 11.91
C CYS A 32 -9.84 -10.76 12.74
N GLU A 33 -10.23 -9.85 13.62
CA GLU A 33 -11.56 -9.90 14.21
C GLU A 33 -12.59 -9.73 13.10
N ALA A 34 -13.77 -10.32 13.28
CA ALA A 34 -14.89 -10.05 12.40
C ALA A 34 -15.15 -8.54 12.37
N ASP A 35 -15.21 -7.98 11.18
CA ASP A 35 -15.51 -6.56 11.01
C ASP A 35 -15.91 -6.22 9.57
N SER A 36 -16.52 -5.05 9.41
CA SER A 36 -16.86 -4.45 8.14
C SER A 36 -16.13 -3.12 7.99
N PHE A 37 -15.41 -2.97 6.89
CA PHE A 37 -14.62 -1.76 6.64
C PHE A 37 -15.13 -1.01 5.42
N SER A 38 -15.30 0.30 5.57
CA SER A 38 -15.52 1.18 4.43
C SER A 38 -14.19 1.51 3.75
N VAL A 39 -14.15 1.34 2.44
CA VAL A 39 -13.00 1.59 1.58
C VAL A 39 -13.43 2.55 0.47
N ASN A 40 -12.76 3.70 0.41
CA ASN A 40 -13.15 4.78 -0.48
C ASN A 40 -12.35 4.73 -1.78
N SER A 41 -13.00 5.01 -2.90
CA SER A 41 -12.33 5.22 -4.17
C SER A 41 -11.67 6.60 -4.19
N LEU A 42 -11.01 6.94 -5.29
CA LEU A 42 -10.51 8.31 -5.48
C LEU A 42 -11.63 9.36 -5.45
N SER A 43 -12.77 9.09 -6.10
CA SER A 43 -13.91 10.02 -6.18
C SER A 43 -14.63 10.22 -4.85
N THR A 44 -14.52 9.27 -3.92
CA THR A 44 -15.11 9.39 -2.58
C THR A 44 -14.07 9.68 -1.49
N PHE A 45 -12.80 9.93 -1.86
CA PHE A 45 -11.74 10.14 -0.88
C PHE A 45 -11.92 11.41 -0.03
N ASN A 46 -12.58 12.44 -0.59
CA ASN A 46 -12.96 13.64 0.15
C ASN A 46 -13.82 13.34 1.39
N GLN A 47 -14.66 12.30 1.35
CA GLN A 47 -15.47 11.87 2.50
C GLN A 47 -14.60 11.38 3.66
N LEU A 48 -13.47 10.73 3.37
CA LEU A 48 -12.50 10.36 4.42
C LEU A 48 -11.79 11.58 4.98
N LEU A 49 -11.36 12.50 4.12
CA LEU A 49 -10.66 13.72 4.55
C LEU A 49 -11.56 14.62 5.40
N ALA A 50 -12.84 14.74 5.04
CA ALA A 50 -13.81 15.59 5.73
C ALA A 50 -14.08 15.17 7.18
N ARG A 51 -13.72 13.93 7.58
CA ARG A 51 -13.81 13.50 8.98
C ARG A 51 -12.75 14.16 9.85
N GLU A 52 -11.66 14.66 9.27
CA GLU A 52 -10.56 15.32 9.98
C GLU A 52 -10.05 14.54 11.21
N GLU A 53 -10.10 13.21 11.16
CA GLU A 53 -9.64 12.36 12.25
C GLU A 53 -8.13 12.14 12.16
N GLU A 54 -7.64 12.02 10.92
CA GLU A 54 -6.32 11.48 10.62
C GLU A 54 -5.53 12.26 9.58
N THR A 55 -4.21 12.11 9.61
CA THR A 55 -3.29 12.67 8.59
C THR A 55 -2.66 11.60 7.71
N ILE A 56 -2.88 10.32 8.01
CA ILE A 56 -2.28 9.19 7.31
C ILE A 56 -3.39 8.24 6.89
N PHE A 57 -3.37 7.87 5.63
CA PHE A 57 -4.32 6.97 5.03
C PHE A 57 -3.57 5.84 4.34
N ARG A 58 -4.12 4.65 4.42
CA ARG A 58 -3.70 3.53 3.60
C ARG A 58 -4.21 3.76 2.18
N PHE A 59 -3.41 3.35 1.20
CA PHE A 59 -3.87 3.20 -0.17
C PHE A 59 -3.56 1.79 -0.67
N LEU A 60 -4.38 1.33 -1.62
CA LEU A 60 -4.18 0.09 -2.36
C LEU A 60 -4.58 0.33 -3.82
N VAL A 61 -3.76 -0.13 -4.76
CA VAL A 61 -4.13 -0.22 -6.16
C VAL A 61 -4.42 -1.69 -6.46
N ASP A 62 -5.68 -2.01 -6.76
CA ASP A 62 -6.08 -3.37 -7.07
C ASP A 62 -5.54 -3.84 -8.43
N THR A 63 -5.75 -5.11 -8.78
CA THR A 63 -5.29 -5.70 -10.05
C THR A 63 -5.98 -5.10 -11.28
N ALA A 64 -7.14 -4.45 -11.12
CA ALA A 64 -7.81 -3.69 -12.16
C ALA A 64 -7.30 -2.24 -12.29
N GLY A 65 -6.30 -1.84 -11.49
CA GLY A 65 -5.72 -0.50 -11.50
C GLY A 65 -6.56 0.55 -10.77
N LYS A 66 -7.51 0.15 -9.92
CA LYS A 66 -8.35 1.07 -9.15
C LYS A 66 -7.74 1.38 -7.80
N LEU A 67 -7.74 2.68 -7.48
CA LEU A 67 -7.12 3.23 -6.29
C LEU A 67 -8.15 3.36 -5.17
N TRP A 68 -7.83 2.69 -4.07
CA TRP A 68 -8.64 2.59 -2.88
C TRP A 68 -7.92 3.20 -1.69
N PHE A 69 -8.68 3.79 -0.77
CA PHE A 69 -8.20 4.45 0.44
C PHE A 69 -8.96 4.00 1.68
N ALA A 70 -8.27 3.99 2.82
CA ALA A 70 -8.86 3.76 4.13
C ALA A 70 -8.03 4.44 5.22
N PHE A 71 -8.58 4.54 6.43
CA PHE A 71 -7.80 4.96 7.59
C PHE A 71 -6.65 4.01 7.90
N GLU A 72 -5.60 4.52 8.54
CA GLU A 72 -4.57 3.68 9.16
C GLU A 72 -5.05 3.25 10.56
N THR A 73 -4.84 1.98 10.91
CA THR A 73 -5.17 1.46 12.25
C THR A 73 -4.34 2.16 13.31
N ARG A 74 -4.99 2.61 14.38
CA ARG A 74 -4.41 3.19 15.59
C ARG A 74 -5.06 2.57 16.82
N PRO A 75 -4.48 2.73 18.02
CA PRO A 75 -5.06 2.17 19.24
C PRO A 75 -6.53 2.56 19.52
N HIS A 76 -7.03 3.66 18.94
CA HIS A 76 -8.37 4.19 19.18
C HIS A 76 -9.31 4.07 17.97
N ASN A 77 -8.88 3.48 16.84
CA ASN A 77 -9.76 3.25 15.69
C ASN A 77 -9.52 1.86 15.08
N LYS A 78 -10.63 1.23 14.67
CA LYS A 78 -10.57 -0.01 13.87
C LYS A 78 -10.58 0.40 12.40
N ALA A 79 -9.59 -0.06 11.65
CA ALA A 79 -9.41 0.29 10.24
C ALA A 79 -8.79 -0.89 9.48
N PRO A 80 -9.14 -1.11 8.20
CA PRO A 80 -8.75 -2.30 7.44
C PRO A 80 -7.27 -2.30 7.16
N LYS A 81 -6.59 -3.42 7.42
CA LYS A 81 -5.23 -3.69 6.90
C LYS A 81 -5.23 -3.59 5.37
N HIS A 82 -4.04 -3.53 4.75
CA HIS A 82 -3.97 -3.36 3.29
C HIS A 82 -4.65 -4.51 2.58
N PHE A 83 -4.41 -5.76 2.99
CA PHE A 83 -5.06 -6.90 2.34
C PHE A 83 -6.58 -6.81 2.50
N GLN A 84 -7.07 -6.35 3.65
CA GLN A 84 -8.51 -6.24 3.90
C GLN A 84 -9.19 -5.28 2.92
N MET A 85 -8.48 -4.29 2.40
CA MET A 85 -9.01 -3.36 1.39
C MET A 85 -9.34 -4.03 0.04
N THR A 86 -8.81 -5.23 -0.23
CA THR A 86 -9.11 -5.98 -1.45
C THR A 86 -10.57 -6.47 -1.46
N GLY A 87 -11.00 -7.07 -0.34
CA GLY A 87 -12.26 -7.81 -0.22
C GLY A 87 -12.05 -9.33 -0.33
N ASP A 88 -10.81 -9.76 -0.60
CA ASP A 88 -10.45 -11.16 -0.76
C ASP A 88 -9.85 -11.74 0.54
N PRO A 89 -9.93 -13.07 0.74
CA PRO A 89 -9.19 -13.77 1.78
C PRO A 89 -7.68 -13.48 1.75
N LEU A 90 -7.01 -13.57 2.90
CA LEU A 90 -5.57 -13.26 3.02
C LEU A 90 -4.72 -14.08 2.04
N GLU A 91 -5.10 -15.33 1.80
CA GLU A 91 -4.38 -16.30 0.96
C GLU A 91 -4.40 -15.94 -0.53
N THR A 92 -5.42 -15.20 -0.97
CA THR A 92 -5.64 -14.85 -2.38
C THR A 92 -5.55 -13.35 -2.65
N ALA A 93 -5.57 -12.53 -1.60
CA ALA A 93 -5.49 -11.08 -1.70
C ALA A 93 -4.20 -10.69 -2.44
N CYS A 94 -4.37 -9.85 -3.47
CA CYS A 94 -3.26 -9.35 -4.27
C CYS A 94 -3.49 -7.90 -4.70
N CYS A 95 -2.40 -7.22 -5.06
CA CYS A 95 -2.45 -5.82 -5.51
C CYS A 95 -1.32 -5.50 -6.48
N LEU A 96 -1.46 -4.39 -7.22
CA LEU A 96 -0.38 -3.82 -8.04
C LEU A 96 0.57 -2.98 -7.20
N THR A 97 0.06 -2.33 -6.15
CA THR A 97 0.87 -1.66 -5.12
C THR A 97 -0.01 -1.36 -3.90
N ALA A 98 0.62 -1.23 -2.74
CA ALA A 98 -0.02 -0.77 -1.51
C ALA A 98 0.93 0.13 -0.71
N GLY A 99 0.37 0.94 0.18
CA GLY A 99 1.19 1.83 0.98
C GLY A 99 0.42 2.85 1.81
N ASN A 100 1.13 3.89 2.24
CA ASN A 100 0.54 4.98 2.99
C ASN A 100 0.73 6.31 2.26
N ILE A 101 -0.32 7.13 2.26
CA ILE A 101 -0.32 8.52 1.84
C ILE A 101 -0.53 9.39 3.07
N LYS A 102 0.33 10.40 3.27
CA LYS A 102 0.32 11.26 4.45
C LYS A 102 0.21 12.72 4.06
N PHE A 103 -0.67 13.44 4.75
CA PHE A 103 -0.93 14.86 4.62
C PHE A 103 -0.23 15.66 5.72
N LYS A 104 -0.15 16.99 5.53
CA LYS A 104 0.46 17.89 6.52
C LYS A 104 -0.44 18.10 7.74
N ASP A 105 -1.73 18.15 7.50
CA ASP A 105 -2.80 18.41 8.46
C ASP A 105 -3.96 17.42 8.20
N LYS A 106 -4.98 17.48 9.06
CA LYS A 106 -6.14 16.59 8.99
C LYS A 106 -7.16 16.98 7.92
N ALA A 107 -7.17 18.26 7.51
CA ALA A 107 -7.97 18.74 6.39
C ALA A 107 -7.55 18.11 5.05
N GLY A 108 -6.31 17.57 4.97
CA GLY A 108 -5.88 16.79 3.81
C GLY A 108 -5.55 17.62 2.58
N ALA A 109 -5.52 18.96 2.68
CA ALA A 109 -5.33 19.83 1.54
C ALA A 109 -3.93 19.74 0.92
N VAL A 110 -2.92 19.37 1.72
CA VAL A 110 -1.51 19.35 1.31
C VAL A 110 -0.86 18.00 1.56
N LEU A 111 -0.49 17.31 0.48
CA LEU A 111 0.28 16.08 0.53
C LEU A 111 1.66 16.32 1.16
N LYS A 112 2.02 15.52 2.17
CA LYS A 112 3.31 15.58 2.85
C LYS A 112 4.30 14.55 2.31
N ASN A 113 3.88 13.29 2.18
CA ASN A 113 4.71 12.20 1.65
C ASN A 113 3.88 10.96 1.31
N ILE A 114 4.43 10.12 0.43
CA ILE A 114 3.92 8.79 0.06
C ILE A 114 4.97 7.74 0.44
N SER A 115 4.56 6.52 0.78
CA SER A 115 5.46 5.39 0.99
C SER A 115 4.82 4.08 0.53
N HIS A 116 5.64 3.10 0.17
CA HIS A 116 5.21 1.72 -0.16
C HIS A 116 5.11 0.83 1.10
N ARG A 117 4.82 1.43 2.27
CA ARG A 117 4.73 0.68 3.53
C ARG A 117 3.44 -0.14 3.54
N SER A 118 3.56 -1.45 3.35
CA SER A 118 2.50 -2.42 3.63
C SER A 118 3.11 -3.61 4.36
N GLY A 119 2.53 -3.98 5.50
CA GLY A 119 2.96 -5.14 6.28
C GLY A 119 2.45 -6.47 5.74
N ASP A 120 1.45 -6.43 4.85
CA ASP A 120 0.84 -7.64 4.28
C ASP A 120 1.47 -7.94 2.91
N PHE A 121 1.55 -6.93 2.04
CA PHE A 121 2.00 -7.10 0.64
C PHE A 121 3.49 -6.87 0.39
N HIS A 122 4.18 -6.13 1.26
CA HIS A 122 5.59 -5.74 1.09
C HIS A 122 5.97 -5.27 -0.34
N PRO A 123 5.21 -4.35 -0.97
CA PRO A 123 5.42 -3.99 -2.36
C PRO A 123 6.77 -3.30 -2.57
N SER A 124 7.34 -3.48 -3.76
CA SER A 124 8.62 -2.87 -4.13
C SER A 124 8.50 -1.35 -4.22
N PHE A 125 9.62 -0.62 -4.10
CA PHE A 125 9.60 0.83 -4.28
C PHE A 125 9.07 1.25 -5.67
N LEU A 126 9.42 0.49 -6.70
CA LEU A 126 9.07 0.79 -8.10
C LEU A 126 7.59 0.59 -8.39
N SER A 127 6.85 -0.19 -7.59
CA SER A 127 5.41 -0.33 -7.74
C SER A 127 4.66 0.98 -7.50
N LEU A 128 5.27 1.95 -6.78
CA LEU A 128 4.70 3.29 -6.60
C LEU A 128 4.52 4.06 -7.91
N ARG A 129 5.09 3.58 -9.02
CA ARG A 129 4.75 4.07 -10.36
C ARG A 129 3.23 4.04 -10.59
N TRP A 130 2.54 2.98 -10.14
CA TRP A 130 1.08 2.88 -10.24
C TRP A 130 0.38 4.06 -9.56
N LEU A 131 0.65 4.27 -8.27
CA LEU A 131 0.04 5.39 -7.53
C LEU A 131 0.38 6.74 -8.16
N MET A 132 1.66 6.97 -8.52
CA MET A 132 2.09 8.25 -9.09
C MET A 132 1.43 8.54 -10.44
N ALA A 133 1.31 7.53 -11.30
CA ALA A 133 0.63 7.67 -12.58
C ALA A 133 -0.86 7.93 -12.39
N ILE A 134 -1.53 7.23 -11.48
CA ILE A 134 -2.96 7.45 -11.16
C ILE A 134 -3.19 8.87 -10.65
N LEU A 135 -2.42 9.34 -9.66
CA LEU A 135 -2.60 10.68 -9.10
C LEU A 135 -2.41 11.79 -10.15
N LEU A 136 -1.46 11.63 -11.06
CA LEU A 136 -1.20 12.61 -12.11
C LEU A 136 -2.24 12.58 -13.23
N LEU A 137 -2.66 11.38 -13.66
CA LEU A 137 -3.64 11.23 -14.73
C LEU A 137 -5.02 11.73 -14.31
N ASN A 138 -5.32 11.69 -13.01
CA ASN A 138 -6.60 12.08 -12.43
C ASN A 138 -6.46 13.33 -11.55
N GLU A 139 -5.49 14.22 -11.84
CA GLU A 139 -5.14 15.38 -11.00
C GLU A 139 -6.34 16.30 -10.73
N GLU A 140 -7.23 16.46 -11.71
CA GLU A 140 -8.44 17.29 -11.60
C GLU A 140 -9.51 16.72 -10.66
N LEU A 141 -9.46 15.41 -10.40
CA LEU A 141 -10.39 14.71 -9.51
C LEU A 141 -9.87 14.62 -8.07
N LEU A 142 -8.63 15.06 -7.82
CA LEU A 142 -8.03 14.94 -6.50
C LEU A 142 -8.70 15.93 -5.53
N PRO A 143 -9.06 15.49 -4.31
CA PRO A 143 -9.56 16.39 -3.27
C PRO A 143 -8.45 17.22 -2.60
N PHE A 144 -7.23 17.19 -3.16
CA PHE A 144 -6.06 17.89 -2.66
C PHE A 144 -5.14 18.29 -3.82
N LYS A 145 -4.28 19.27 -3.58
CA LYS A 145 -3.31 19.71 -4.61
C LYS A 145 -2.01 18.93 -4.50
N LEU A 146 -1.49 18.48 -5.64
CA LEU A 146 -0.14 17.91 -5.70
C LEU A 146 0.90 19.02 -5.48
N PRO A 147 1.84 18.87 -4.53
CA PRO A 147 2.85 19.89 -4.30
C PRO A 147 3.90 19.90 -5.43
N LYS A 148 4.55 21.05 -5.62
CA LYS A 148 5.65 21.21 -6.59
C LYS A 148 6.80 20.19 -6.38
N LEU A 149 6.99 19.76 -5.14
CA LEU A 149 7.95 18.73 -4.74
C LEU A 149 7.19 17.59 -4.07
N ILE A 150 7.23 16.41 -4.68
CA ILE A 150 6.68 15.17 -4.12
C ILE A 150 7.76 14.49 -3.30
N VAL A 151 7.43 14.10 -2.07
CA VAL A 151 8.31 13.33 -1.19
C VAL A 151 7.86 11.88 -1.18
N ILE A 152 8.71 10.98 -1.64
CA ILE A 152 8.51 9.52 -1.56
C ILE A 152 9.47 8.94 -0.53
N LYS A 153 8.95 8.08 0.35
CA LYS A 153 9.74 7.32 1.31
C LYS A 153 9.90 5.88 0.84
N GLU A 154 11.14 5.50 0.60
CA GLU A 154 11.55 4.13 0.38
C GLU A 154 11.86 3.47 1.72
N ILE A 155 11.36 2.26 1.93
CA ILE A 155 11.67 1.43 3.09
C ILE A 155 12.53 0.27 2.62
N LYS A 156 13.78 0.24 3.07
CA LYS A 156 14.76 -0.79 2.71
C LYS A 156 15.55 -1.18 3.94
N ASN A 157 15.60 -2.47 4.26
CA ASN A 157 16.34 -3.01 5.42
C ASN A 157 16.01 -2.26 6.73
N LYS A 158 14.72 -2.04 7.01
CA LYS A 158 14.19 -1.27 8.16
C LYS A 158 14.61 0.21 8.21
N LYS A 159 15.37 0.71 7.23
CA LYS A 159 15.74 2.12 7.09
C LYS A 159 14.77 2.83 6.15
N ILE A 160 14.59 4.13 6.39
CA ILE A 160 13.74 5.00 5.56
C ILE A 160 14.62 5.96 4.78
N TYR A 161 14.55 5.89 3.46
CA TYR A 161 15.22 6.81 2.53
C TYR A 161 14.18 7.77 1.95
N LYS A 162 14.53 9.05 1.85
CA LYS A 162 13.64 10.09 1.31
C LYS A 162 14.09 10.45 -0.10
N HIS A 163 13.17 10.36 -1.04
CA HIS A 163 13.32 10.81 -2.41
C HIS A 163 12.44 12.04 -2.61
N ILE A 164 13.00 13.10 -3.19
CA ILE A 164 12.29 14.36 -3.42
C ILE A 164 12.34 14.66 -4.90
N TRP A 165 11.17 14.66 -5.55
CA TRP A 165 11.07 14.83 -6.99
C TRP A 165 10.21 16.03 -7.35
N ARG A 166 10.63 16.77 -8.39
CA ARG A 166 9.83 17.88 -8.93
C ARG A 166 8.61 17.32 -9.67
N LEU A 167 7.43 17.84 -9.39
CA LEU A 167 6.17 17.45 -10.06
C LEU A 167 6.30 17.50 -11.59
N LYS A 168 6.97 18.53 -12.13
CA LYS A 168 7.24 18.68 -13.58
C LYS A 168 7.96 17.46 -14.18
N ARG A 169 8.89 16.85 -13.43
CA ARG A 169 9.62 15.66 -13.89
C ARG A 169 8.70 14.44 -13.95
N ILE A 170 7.86 14.27 -12.94
CA ILE A 170 6.92 13.14 -12.87
C ILE A 170 5.85 13.28 -13.96
N LYS A 171 5.39 14.49 -14.26
CA LYS A 171 4.51 14.78 -15.41
C LYS A 171 5.18 14.40 -16.74
N LYS A 172 6.44 14.80 -16.97
CA LYS A 172 7.20 14.40 -18.16
C LYS A 172 7.34 12.88 -18.29
N TRP A 173 7.49 12.17 -17.17
CA TRP A 173 7.51 10.70 -17.15
C TRP A 173 6.15 10.10 -17.53
N LEU A 174 5.03 10.62 -17.00
CA LEU A 174 3.70 10.19 -17.44
C LEU A 174 3.50 10.40 -18.95
N ASP A 175 3.96 11.55 -19.47
CA ASP A 175 3.84 11.87 -20.90
C ASP A 175 4.62 10.89 -21.79
N SER A 176 5.71 10.28 -21.30
CA SER A 176 6.53 9.37 -22.11
C SER A 176 5.85 8.04 -22.45
N PHE A 177 4.76 7.68 -21.75
CA PHE A 177 3.97 6.48 -22.03
C PHE A 177 2.47 6.77 -22.21
N ARG A 178 2.08 8.05 -22.34
CA ARG A 178 0.67 8.46 -22.52
C ARG A 178 0.01 7.89 -23.78
N HIS A 179 0.80 7.49 -24.77
CA HIS A 179 0.32 6.83 -25.99
C HIS A 179 -0.10 5.37 -25.79
N ASN A 180 0.24 4.74 -24.65
CA ASN A 180 -0.20 3.38 -24.34
C ASN A 180 -1.65 3.42 -23.81
N GLU A 181 -2.62 3.32 -24.72
CA GLU A 181 -4.05 3.45 -24.39
C GLU A 181 -4.53 2.40 -23.39
N THR A 182 -4.08 1.16 -23.50
CA THR A 182 -4.46 0.07 -22.58
C THR A 182 -4.07 0.43 -21.15
N LEU A 183 -2.81 0.83 -20.93
CA LEU A 183 -2.33 1.23 -19.62
C LEU A 183 -3.02 2.50 -19.12
N ILE A 184 -3.19 3.51 -19.99
CA ILE A 184 -3.89 4.75 -19.61
C ILE A 184 -5.33 4.47 -19.20
N ASN A 185 -6.05 3.60 -19.91
CA ASN A 185 -7.41 3.20 -19.55
C ASN A 185 -7.46 2.45 -18.22
N GLN A 186 -6.47 1.61 -17.92
CA GLN A 186 -6.36 0.95 -16.61
C GLN A 186 -6.16 1.97 -15.47
N LEU A 187 -5.30 2.97 -15.68
CA LEU A 187 -4.97 4.03 -14.72
C LEU A 187 -6.11 5.04 -14.46
N ARG A 188 -7.08 5.15 -15.38
CA ARG A 188 -8.24 6.04 -15.20
C ARG A 188 -9.09 5.58 -14.02
N GLN A 189 -9.39 6.52 -13.14
CA GLN A 189 -10.30 6.31 -12.04
C GLN A 189 -11.68 6.78 -12.48
N ALA A 190 -12.53 5.85 -12.92
CA ALA A 190 -13.94 6.14 -13.11
C ALA A 190 -14.53 6.67 -11.78
N ASN A 191 -15.67 7.35 -11.83
CA ASN A 191 -16.42 7.80 -10.65
C ASN A 191 -16.99 6.60 -9.89
N LEU A 192 -16.11 5.83 -9.24
CA LEU A 192 -16.42 4.66 -8.46
C LEU A 192 -17.00 5.09 -7.11
N SER A 193 -18.03 4.40 -6.63
CA SER A 193 -18.47 4.56 -5.25
C SER A 193 -17.43 3.97 -4.29
N SER A 194 -17.55 4.32 -3.00
CA SER A 194 -16.92 3.51 -1.94
C SER A 194 -17.49 2.09 -1.96
N LYS A 195 -16.74 1.14 -1.38
CA LYS A 195 -17.18 -0.23 -1.13
C LYS A 195 -17.08 -0.56 0.35
N THR A 196 -17.94 -1.46 0.80
CA THR A 196 -17.81 -2.09 2.12
C THR A 196 -17.27 -3.48 1.92
N VAL A 197 -16.23 -3.83 2.68
CA VAL A 197 -15.63 -5.17 2.70
C VAL A 197 -15.91 -5.82 4.04
N HIS A 198 -16.22 -7.11 4.02
CA HIS A 198 -16.61 -7.88 5.20
C HIS A 198 -15.59 -8.99 5.43
N TYR A 199 -15.11 -9.11 6.66
CA TYR A 199 -14.22 -10.18 7.07
C TYR A 199 -14.79 -10.88 8.29
N GLU A 200 -14.71 -12.20 8.28
CA GLU A 200 -15.04 -13.03 9.43
C GLU A 200 -13.84 -13.14 10.38
N ALA A 201 -14.11 -13.48 11.64
CA ALA A 201 -13.05 -13.71 12.61
C ALA A 201 -12.27 -14.96 12.20
N THR A 202 -10.98 -14.80 11.87
CA THR A 202 -10.12 -15.91 11.49
C THR A 202 -9.11 -16.17 12.61
N SER A 203 -9.24 -17.32 13.27
CA SER A 203 -8.26 -17.86 14.22
C SER A 203 -7.22 -18.69 13.46
N CYS A 204 -6.27 -18.05 12.78
CA CYS A 204 -5.17 -18.79 12.20
C CYS A 204 -4.14 -19.12 13.29
N ILE A 205 -4.16 -20.37 13.76
CA ILE A 205 -3.16 -20.94 14.67
C ILE A 205 -1.79 -20.76 14.01
N ALA A 206 -0.88 -20.03 14.66
CA ALA A 206 0.52 -20.04 14.27
C ALA A 206 1.01 -21.48 14.35
N GLU A 207 1.51 -22.05 13.24
CA GLU A 207 2.12 -23.38 13.25
C GLU A 207 3.14 -23.42 14.41
N PRO A 208 3.08 -24.45 15.28
CA PRO A 208 4.08 -24.59 16.31
C PRO A 208 5.42 -24.79 15.60
N ASN A 209 6.41 -23.98 15.96
CA ASN A 209 7.80 -24.24 15.61
C ASN A 209 8.11 -25.70 15.93
N PHE A 210 8.21 -26.55 14.91
CA PHE A 210 8.70 -27.92 15.05
C PHE A 210 10.15 -27.82 15.49
N THR A 211 10.34 -27.77 16.80
CA THR A 211 11.67 -27.85 17.40
C THR A 211 12.00 -29.32 17.45
N LEU A 212 12.70 -29.77 16.41
CA LEU A 212 13.29 -31.09 16.32
C LEU A 212 14.39 -31.18 17.39
N LEU A 213 14.07 -31.74 18.56
CA LEU A 213 15.06 -32.11 19.56
C LEU A 213 14.97 -33.59 19.83
N ALA A 214 15.79 -34.29 19.04
CA ALA A 214 16.67 -35.39 19.41
C ALA A 214 16.41 -36.04 20.78
N GLY A 215 16.18 -37.35 20.72
CA GLY A 215 16.05 -38.22 21.87
C GLY A 215 17.21 -38.07 22.86
N LYS A 216 16.86 -38.21 24.12
CA LYS A 216 17.75 -38.75 25.14
C LYS A 216 17.00 -39.89 25.82
N GLU A 217 17.42 -41.09 25.49
CA GLU A 217 17.31 -42.25 26.37
C GLU A 217 17.84 -41.84 27.74
N HIS A 218 17.04 -42.03 28.79
CA HIS A 218 17.59 -42.18 30.13
C HIS A 218 16.98 -43.40 30.81
N LYS A 219 17.88 -44.37 30.96
CA LYS A 219 17.81 -45.63 31.70
C LYS A 219 17.06 -45.51 33.04
N GLU A 220 16.17 -46.45 33.27
CA GLU A 220 15.75 -46.86 34.62
C GLU A 220 16.96 -47.36 35.43
N PRO A 221 16.99 -47.11 36.75
CA PRO A 221 17.71 -47.96 37.68
C PRO A 221 16.72 -48.88 38.40
N CYS A 222 16.89 -50.18 38.16
CA CYS A 222 16.37 -51.25 38.99
C CYS A 222 17.29 -51.49 40.20
N THR A 223 16.72 -52.08 41.26
CA THR A 223 17.30 -52.68 42.48
C THR A 223 17.74 -51.73 43.60
N THR A 224 17.44 -52.01 44.89
CA THR A 224 17.19 -53.30 45.57
C THR A 224 16.27 -53.11 46.77
#